data_AF-A0A416ZCE2-F1
#
_entry.id   AF-A0A416ZCE2-F1
#
_cell.length_a   1.000
_cell.length_b   1.000
_cell.length_c   1.000
_cell.angle_alpha   90.00
_cell.angle_beta   90.00
_cell.angle_gamma   90.00
#
_symmetry.space_group_name_H-M   'P 1'
#
loop_
_entity.id
_entity.type
_entity.pdbx_description
1 polymer ?
#
loop_
_entity_poly.entity_id
_entity_poly.type
_entity_poly.pdbx_seq_one_letter_code
_entity_poly.pdbx_strand_id
1 'polypeptide(L)'
;MFYTTEEAAIVCGFLDLYLNRDSVDRAVREQNRKFQRSAARGDLRREDYRWAEKALDFLQPCWWQSHEDHRALQNALLKTHLLAEMK
;
A
#
# COMPACT_ATOMS: atom_id res chain seq x y z
N MET A 1 -14.38 0.52 8.61
CA MET A 1 -14.00 -0.32 7.46
C MET A 1 -12.52 -0.66 7.61
N PHE A 2 -12.04 -1.80 7.14
CA PHE A 2 -10.63 -2.20 7.22
C PHE A 2 -10.23 -2.84 5.89
N TYR A 3 -8.94 -3.00 5.63
CA TYR A 3 -8.54 -3.87 4.53
C TYR A 3 -9.03 -5.30 4.79
N THR A 4 -9.54 -5.94 3.75
CA THR A 4 -9.66 -7.40 3.73
C THR A 4 -8.26 -8.01 3.60
N THR A 5 -8.14 -9.30 3.93
CA THR A 5 -6.88 -10.04 3.75
C THR A 5 -6.37 -9.95 2.31
N GLU A 6 -7.27 -9.97 1.33
CA GLU A 6 -6.95 -9.88 -0.09
C GLU A 6 -6.43 -8.49 -0.47
N GLU A 7 -7.11 -7.42 -0.04
CA GLU A 7 -6.65 -6.05 -0.30
C GLU A 7 -5.29 -5.76 0.35
N ALA A 8 -5.10 -6.25 1.58
CA ALA A 8 -3.82 -6.15 2.26
C ALA A 8 -2.73 -6.88 1.46
N ALA A 9 -3.01 -8.09 0.95
CA ALA A 9 -2.06 -8.85 0.15
C ALA A 9 -1.71 -8.16 -1.19
N ILE A 10 -2.69 -7.57 -1.87
CA ILE A 10 -2.48 -6.83 -3.13
C ILE A 10 -1.60 -5.60 -2.89
N VAL A 11 -1.95 -4.76 -1.91
CA VAL A 11 -1.17 -3.55 -1.58
C VAL A 11 0.23 -3.92 -1.12
N CYS A 12 0.33 -4.93 -0.25
CA CYS A 12 1.61 -5.42 0.24
C CYS A 12 2.50 -5.94 -0.89
N GLY A 13 1.97 -6.80 -1.77
CA GLY A 13 2.73 -7.33 -2.90
C GLY A 13 3.21 -6.23 -3.84
N PHE A 14 2.32 -5.28 -4.17
CA PHE A 14 2.65 -4.16 -5.04
C PHE A 14 3.75 -3.27 -4.44
N LEU A 15 3.62 -2.86 -3.17
CA LEU A 15 4.62 -2.00 -2.54
C LEU A 15 5.98 -2.71 -2.42
N ASP A 16 6.01 -4.02 -2.14
CA ASP A 16 7.27 -4.75 -2.04
C ASP A 16 8.04 -4.81 -3.37
N LEU A 17 7.33 -4.98 -4.49
CA LEU A 17 7.90 -5.00 -5.85
C LEU A 17 8.69 -3.72 -6.21
N TYR A 18 8.28 -2.58 -5.68
CA TYR A 18 8.89 -1.28 -5.98
C TYR A 18 9.82 -0.80 -4.85
N LEU A 19 9.39 -0.94 -3.60
CA LEU A 19 10.07 -0.34 -2.46
C LEU A 19 11.17 -1.21 -1.88
N ASN A 20 11.17 -2.54 -2.08
CA ASN A 20 12.17 -3.44 -1.49
C ASN A 20 13.50 -3.53 -2.29
N ARG A 21 13.72 -2.63 -3.24
CA ARG A 21 14.92 -2.60 -4.09
C ARG A 21 16.08 -1.87 -3.40
N ASP A 22 17.32 -2.28 -3.63
CA ASP A 22 18.49 -1.64 -3.00
C ASP A 22 18.72 -0.19 -3.44
N SER A 23 18.17 0.21 -4.59
CA SER A 23 18.18 1.60 -5.06
C SER A 23 17.23 2.51 -4.27
N VAL A 24 16.33 1.95 -3.46
CA VAL A 24 15.36 2.70 -2.66
C VAL A 24 15.96 3.04 -1.31
N ASP A 25 15.69 4.26 -0.85
CA ASP A 25 16.14 4.77 0.44
C ASP A 25 15.83 3.80 1.58
N ARG A 26 16.79 3.66 2.49
CA ARG A 26 16.71 2.70 3.59
C ARG A 26 15.52 2.96 4.51
N ALA A 27 15.18 4.23 4.79
CA ALA A 27 14.06 4.56 5.64
C ALA A 27 12.72 4.16 4.99
N VAL A 28 12.60 4.33 3.67
CA VAL A 28 11.42 3.89 2.91
C VAL A 28 11.28 2.36 2.94
N ARG A 29 12.39 1.62 2.79
CA ARG A 29 12.42 0.16 2.93
C ARG A 29 11.98 -0.31 4.32
N GLU A 30 12.50 0.31 5.37
CA GLU A 30 12.13 -0.03 6.75
C GLU A 30 10.65 0.27 7.03
N GLN A 31 10.13 1.38 6.50
CA GLN A 31 8.72 1.74 6.60
C GLN A 31 7.81 0.76 5.85
N ASN A 32 8.20 0.32 4.64
CA ASN A 32 7.48 -0.75 3.94
C ASN A 32 7.46 -2.04 4.78
N ARG A 33 8.61 -2.49 5.31
CA ARG A 33 8.65 -3.70 6.16
C ARG A 33 7.83 -3.57 7.45
N LYS A 34 7.68 -2.36 8.00
CA LYS A 34 6.78 -2.10 9.12
C LYS A 34 5.32 -2.25 8.68
N PHE A 35 4.92 -1.60 7.58
CA PHE A 35 3.58 -1.68 7.01
C PHE A 35 3.16 -3.14 6.74
N GLN A 36 4.03 -3.94 6.10
CA GLN A 36 3.80 -5.36 5.79
C GLN A 36 3.48 -6.18 7.05
N ARG A 37 4.24 -5.95 8.14
CA ARG A 37 4.03 -6.65 9.41
C ARG A 37 2.72 -6.24 10.08
N SER A 38 2.38 -4.95 10.05
CA SER A 38 1.11 -4.45 10.58
C SER A 38 -0.08 -4.97 9.77
N ALA A 39 0.03 -5.00 8.44
CA ALA A 39 -0.97 -5.53 7.52
C ALA A 39 -1.23 -7.03 7.76
N ALA A 40 -0.18 -7.84 7.89
CA ALA A 40 -0.29 -9.27 8.17
C ALA A 40 -0.95 -9.59 9.53
N ARG A 41 -0.86 -8.68 10.49
CA ARG A 41 -1.49 -8.81 11.82
C ARG A 41 -2.89 -8.18 11.89
N GLY A 42 -3.33 -7.48 10.85
CA GLY A 42 -4.56 -6.70 10.86
C GLY A 42 -4.53 -5.48 11.79
N ASP A 43 -3.34 -5.02 12.22
CA ASP A 43 -3.15 -3.91 13.18
C ASP A 43 -2.75 -2.60 12.49
N LEU A 44 -3.30 -2.34 11.29
CA LEU A 44 -3.00 -1.12 10.55
C LEU A 44 -3.62 0.11 11.23
N ARG A 45 -2.77 1.08 11.56
CA ARG A 45 -3.16 2.36 12.13
C ARG A 45 -3.38 3.40 11.03
N ARG A 46 -4.00 4.52 11.37
CA ARG A 46 -4.25 5.62 10.43
C ARG A 46 -2.98 6.10 9.72
N GLU A 47 -1.86 6.16 10.46
CA GLU A 47 -0.57 6.56 9.91
C GLU A 47 -0.04 5.58 8.87
N ASP A 48 -0.28 4.27 9.06
CA ASP A 48 0.10 3.23 8.10
C ASP A 48 -0.70 3.39 6.80
N TYR A 49 -2.00 3.68 6.90
CA TYR A 49 -2.85 3.97 5.74
C TYR A 49 -2.43 5.24 5.00
N ARG A 50 -2.14 6.34 5.71
CA ARG A 50 -1.65 7.58 5.09
C ARG A 50 -0.31 7.40 4.40
N TRP A 51 0.57 6.57 4.97
CA TRP A 51 1.84 6.27 4.34
C TRP A 51 1.63 5.44 3.05
N ALA A 52 0.81 4.38 3.11
CA ALA A 52 0.50 3.55 1.96
C ALA A 52 -0.16 4.34 0.83
N GLU A 53 -1.09 5.24 1.16
CA GLU A 53 -1.71 6.16 0.22
C GLU A 53 -0.67 6.98 -0.55
N LYS A 54 0.25 7.66 0.15
CA LYS A 54 1.30 8.46 -0.49
C LYS A 54 2.23 7.61 -1.36
N ALA A 55 2.54 6.39 -0.91
CA ALA A 55 3.38 5.47 -1.67
C ALA A 55 2.67 5.00 -2.95
N LEU A 56 1.39 4.68 -2.88
CA LEU A 56 0.58 4.28 -4.02
C LEU A 56 0.39 5.42 -5.02
N ASP A 57 0.12 6.64 -4.54
CA ASP A 57 0.01 7.87 -5.34
C ASP A 57 1.33 8.16 -6.08
N PHE A 58 2.46 8.09 -5.38
CA PHE A 58 3.79 8.26 -6.00
C PHE A 58 4.07 7.20 -7.07
N LEU A 59 3.66 5.96 -6.85
CA LEU A 59 3.86 4.85 -7.77
C LEU A 59 2.80 4.77 -8.87
N GLN A 60 1.78 5.64 -8.86
CA GLN A 60 0.68 5.65 -9.83
C GLN A 60 1.15 5.62 -11.30
N PRO A 61 2.18 6.37 -11.71
CA PRO A 61 2.69 6.32 -13.09
C PRO A 61 3.34 4.98 -13.46
N CYS A 62 3.73 4.18 -12.47
CA CYS A 62 4.40 2.89 -12.64
C CYS A 62 3.45 1.70 -12.55
N TRP A 63 2.14 1.92 -12.35
CA TRP A 63 1.16 0.83 -12.32
C TRP A 63 1.19 0.08 -13.65
N TRP A 64 1.12 -1.26 -13.62
CA TRP A 64 1.10 -2.07 -14.83
C TRP A 64 -0.02 -1.63 -15.77
N GLN A 65 0.23 -1.62 -17.08
CA GLN A 65 -0.78 -1.31 -18.11
C GLN A 65 -1.92 -2.35 -18.20
N SER A 66 -1.84 -3.47 -17.44
CA SER A 66 -2.91 -4.45 -17.40
C SER A 66 -4.14 -3.86 -16.70
N HIS A 67 -5.29 -3.89 -17.38
CA HIS A 67 -6.52 -3.22 -16.96
C HIS A 67 -7.08 -3.75 -15.63
N GLU A 68 -6.86 -5.04 -15.31
CA GLU A 68 -7.34 -5.65 -14.07
C GLU A 68 -6.53 -5.22 -12.84
N ASP A 69 -5.20 -5.19 -12.94
CA ASP A 69 -4.32 -4.73 -11.86
C ASP A 69 -4.53 -3.24 -11.57
N HIS A 70 -4.75 -2.43 -12.61
CA HIS A 70 -5.02 -1.01 -12.47
C HIS A 70 -6.32 -0.75 -11.69
N ARG A 71 -7.40 -1.48 -12.00
CA ARG A 71 -8.69 -1.32 -11.31
C ARG A 71 -8.60 -1.77 -9.84
N ALA A 72 -7.89 -2.86 -9.57
CA ALA A 72 -7.66 -3.34 -8.20
C ALA A 72 -6.86 -2.31 -7.38
N LEU A 73 -5.82 -1.73 -7.95
CA LEU A 73 -5.00 -0.70 -7.31
C LEU A 73 -5.77 0.62 -7.10
N GLN A 74 -6.57 1.07 -8.08
CA GLN A 74 -7.44 2.24 -7.90
C GLN A 74 -8.47 2.04 -6.78
N ASN A 75 -9.13 0.89 -6.74
CA ASN A 75 -10.08 0.57 -5.69
C ASN A 75 -9.41 0.51 -4.31
N ALA A 76 -8.21 -0.09 -4.24
CA ALA A 76 -7.41 -0.11 -3.03
C ALA A 76 -7.04 1.31 -2.58
N LEU A 77 -6.59 2.18 -3.49
CA LEU A 77 -6.25 3.59 -3.21
C LEU A 77 -7.46 4.36 -2.65
N LEU A 78 -8.60 4.31 -3.34
CA LEU A 78 -9.86 4.95 -2.91
C LEU A 78 -10.29 4.49 -1.52
N LYS A 79 -10.21 3.18 -1.25
CA LYS A 79 -10.55 2.63 0.06
C LYS A 79 -9.56 3.09 1.13
N THR A 80 -8.27 3.14 0.80
CA THR A 80 -7.21 3.60 1.71
C THR A 80 -7.45 5.05 2.15
N HIS A 81 -7.79 5.92 1.20
CA HIS A 81 -8.12 7.32 1.45
C HIS A 81 -9.31 7.46 2.44
N LEU A 82 -10.41 6.77 2.16
CA LEU A 82 -11.60 6.78 3.02
C LEU A 82 -11.28 6.29 4.44
N LEU A 83 -10.45 5.25 4.58
CA LEU A 83 -10.03 4.75 5.90
C LEU A 83 -9.12 5.71 6.66
N ALA A 84 -8.29 6.46 5.95
CA ALA A 84 -7.40 7.46 6.52
C ALA A 84 -8.16 8.71 7.01
N GLU A 85 -9.33 9.01 6.44
CA GLU A 85 -10.21 10.09 6.88
C GLU A 85 -11.15 9.68 8.04
N MET A 86 -11.58 8.41 8.09
CA MET A 86 -12.53 7.94 9.11
C MET A 86 -11.91 7.49 10.45
N LYS A 87 -10.60 7.18 10.49
CA LYS A 87 -9.88 6.86 11.74
C LYS A 87 -9.29 8.10 12.39
#